data_AF-A0A9N9PDL0-F1
#
_entry.id   AF-A0A9N9PDL0-F1
#
_cell.length_a   1.000
_cell.length_b   1.000
_cell.length_c   1.000
_cell.angle_alpha   90.00
_cell.angle_beta   90.00
_cell.angle_gamma   90.00
#
_symmetry.space_group_name_H-M   'P 1'
#
loop_
_entity.id
_entity.type
_entity.pdbx_description
1 polymer ?
#
loop_
_entity_poly.entity_id
_entity_poly.type
_entity_poly.pdbx_seq_one_letter_code
_entity_poly.pdbx_strand_id
1 'polypeptide(L)'
;MSEFSSVFRPNAPDDKSFQAVLRANNYYSKKDYESAIEEYSKAISILQSSPETKKTSDFAALVFSNRSASFFQRKKWKDAIKDAEQVIRIRPEWPKAEALVQLEKYDEALDCYHVAQQKNSITNKIRSKIFEFAVKMKNLIYVIVDNSTKECIVVDACWDVDGIIKFIKNKRLKLVGAIVTHHHFDHVGGKPPSPFNQLPIKVSGLCDLLKRFPKLKAYIHPLDIPHVLKTNPELSDLFTSIPLSNLPFKNRQSHLCNTNIISFIINSTLNSSALSNSNASRIIPTPHNFILSLGNFTLLRFLHTPGHTEGSQSILVNETRLFTGDTLMCGCTGRLDLPGGNLKQMKKTLRKRLGSLDDKIVVFPGHDYGGDWTTIGIEKRKGIIGKTKRKQ
;
A
#
# COMPACT_ATOMS: atom_id res chain seq x y z
N MET A 1 -16.99 43.27 -35.52
CA MET A 1 -17.53 41.95 -35.91
C MET A 1 -16.47 41.33 -36.81
N SER A 2 -15.80 40.23 -36.50
CA SER A 2 -16.28 38.97 -35.92
C SER A 2 -15.18 38.22 -35.16
N GLU A 3 -15.64 37.49 -34.14
CA GLU A 3 -15.07 36.22 -33.64
C GLU A 3 -13.69 36.20 -32.95
N PHE A 4 -13.65 36.77 -31.75
CA PHE A 4 -12.98 36.11 -30.62
C PHE A 4 -14.01 35.88 -29.49
N SER A 5 -15.13 35.24 -29.81
CA SER A 5 -16.08 34.77 -28.80
C SER A 5 -15.71 33.34 -28.41
N SER A 6 -15.58 33.14 -27.09
CA SER A 6 -15.36 31.87 -26.35
C SER A 6 -13.95 31.56 -25.83
N VAL A 7 -12.98 32.47 -25.87
CA VAL A 7 -11.78 32.30 -25.03
C VAL A 7 -12.17 32.57 -23.58
N PHE A 8 -12.10 31.52 -22.76
CA PHE A 8 -12.37 31.49 -21.32
C PHE A 8 -12.01 32.82 -20.65
N ARG A 9 -13.02 33.63 -20.30
CA ARG A 9 -12.81 34.87 -19.54
C ARG A 9 -12.50 34.43 -18.11
N PRO A 10 -11.24 34.43 -17.66
CA PRO A 10 -10.96 34.06 -16.28
C PRO A 10 -11.63 35.11 -15.40
N ASN A 11 -12.19 34.68 -14.26
CA ASN A 11 -13.06 35.49 -13.40
C ASN A 11 -12.29 36.62 -12.69
N ALA A 12 -11.82 37.61 -13.45
CA ALA A 12 -10.98 38.69 -12.99
C ALA A 12 -11.74 39.64 -12.06
N PRO A 13 -11.10 40.15 -11.00
CA PRO A 13 -11.71 41.08 -10.06
C PRO A 13 -11.86 42.48 -10.65
N ASP A 14 -10.98 42.88 -11.58
CA ASP A 14 -10.95 44.21 -12.20
C ASP A 14 -10.38 44.16 -13.64
N ASP A 15 -10.66 45.19 -14.43
CA ASP A 15 -10.23 45.26 -15.83
C ASP A 15 -8.72 45.47 -15.98
N LYS A 16 -8.04 46.13 -15.02
CA LYS A 16 -6.60 46.42 -15.15
C LYS A 16 -5.77 45.16 -15.00
N SER A 17 -6.06 44.33 -13.99
CA SER A 17 -5.42 43.03 -13.80
C SER A 17 -5.76 42.08 -14.95
N PHE A 18 -7.00 42.09 -15.44
CA PHE A 18 -7.40 41.30 -16.61
C PHE A 18 -6.62 41.67 -17.87
N GLN A 19 -6.49 42.96 -18.19
CA GLN A 19 -5.76 43.42 -19.38
C GLN A 19 -4.26 43.09 -19.30
N ALA A 20 -3.66 43.18 -18.11
CA ALA A 20 -2.27 42.76 -17.89
C ALA A 20 -2.10 41.25 -18.13
N VAL A 21 -3.02 40.41 -17.64
CA VAL A 21 -3.01 38.95 -17.91
C VAL A 21 -3.22 38.64 -19.39
N LEU A 22 -4.10 39.35 -20.09
CA LEU A 22 -4.29 39.17 -21.54
C LEU A 22 -3.02 39.48 -22.33
N ARG A 23 -2.34 40.59 -22.02
CA ARG A 23 -1.05 40.93 -22.65
C ARG A 23 0.00 39.87 -22.33
N ALA A 24 0.10 39.43 -21.08
CA ALA A 24 1.02 38.39 -20.66
C ALA A 24 0.78 37.06 -21.40
N ASN A 25 -0.47 36.63 -21.54
CA ASN A 25 -0.85 35.44 -22.30
C ASN A 25 -0.47 35.57 -23.79
N ASN A 26 -0.64 36.75 -24.39
CA ASN A 26 -0.23 37.02 -25.77
C ASN A 26 1.30 36.87 -25.94
N TYR A 27 2.10 37.49 -25.07
CA TYR A 27 3.55 37.30 -25.06
C TYR A 27 3.96 35.85 -24.85
N TYR A 28 3.30 35.15 -23.92
CA TYR A 28 3.52 33.72 -23.68
C TYR A 28 3.27 32.88 -24.94
N SER A 29 2.17 33.14 -25.66
CA SER A 29 1.84 32.42 -26.91
C SER A 29 2.88 32.63 -28.01
N LYS A 30 3.55 33.78 -28.01
CA LYS A 30 4.66 34.11 -28.91
C LYS A 30 6.02 33.60 -28.41
N LYS A 31 6.05 32.87 -27.29
CA LYS A 31 7.25 32.39 -26.59
C LYS A 31 8.16 33.51 -26.08
N ASP A 32 7.64 34.73 -25.99
CA ASP A 32 8.31 35.86 -25.35
C ASP A 32 8.04 35.82 -23.85
N TYR A 33 8.72 34.88 -23.19
CA TYR A 33 8.50 34.62 -21.77
C TYR A 33 8.97 35.76 -20.88
N GLU A 34 9.89 36.59 -21.33
CA GLU A 34 10.42 37.71 -20.53
C GLU A 34 9.39 38.83 -20.41
N SER A 35 8.79 39.26 -21.53
CA SER A 35 7.68 40.21 -21.51
C SER A 35 6.42 39.61 -20.88
N ALA A 36 6.19 38.30 -21.01
CA ALA A 36 5.09 37.63 -20.30
C ALA A 36 5.27 37.71 -18.77
N ILE A 37 6.48 37.43 -18.26
CA ILE A 37 6.80 37.53 -16.83
C ILE A 37 6.57 38.96 -16.32
N GLU A 38 6.98 39.97 -17.08
CA GLU A 38 6.81 41.38 -16.70
C GLU A 38 5.32 41.74 -16.57
N GLU A 39 4.50 41.38 -17.57
CA GLU A 39 3.07 41.68 -17.56
C GLU A 39 2.31 40.89 -16.48
N TYR A 40 2.65 39.63 -16.22
CA TYR A 40 2.09 38.91 -15.06
C TYR A 40 2.50 39.55 -13.73
N SER A 41 3.71 40.09 -13.65
CA SER A 41 4.18 40.79 -12.44
C SER A 41 3.41 42.08 -12.20
N LYS A 42 3.09 42.83 -13.26
CA LYS A 42 2.18 44.00 -13.20
C LYS A 42 0.80 43.59 -12.71
N ALA A 43 0.24 42.51 -13.25
CA ALA A 43 -1.06 41.98 -12.81
C ALA A 43 -1.05 41.63 -11.31
N ILE A 44 -0.01 40.96 -10.81
CA ILE A 44 0.15 40.63 -9.39
C ILE A 44 0.23 41.90 -8.53
N SER A 45 0.99 42.91 -8.95
CA SER A 45 1.10 44.18 -8.21
C SER A 45 -0.24 44.92 -8.10
N ILE A 46 -1.05 44.90 -9.16
CA ILE A 46 -2.41 45.45 -9.15
C ILE A 46 -3.31 44.68 -8.16
N LEU A 47 -3.22 43.35 -8.16
CA LEU A 47 -4.00 42.50 -7.26
C LEU A 47 -3.61 42.70 -5.78
N GLN A 48 -2.32 42.90 -5.51
CA GLN A 48 -1.81 43.17 -4.15
C GLN A 48 -2.23 44.52 -3.59
N SER A 49 -2.57 45.49 -4.45
CA SER A 49 -3.09 46.80 -4.05
C SER A 49 -4.62 46.85 -4.00
N SER A 50 -5.29 45.77 -4.39
CA SER A 50 -6.74 45.64 -4.36
C SER A 50 -7.22 45.02 -3.04
N PRO A 51 -8.45 45.28 -2.58
CA PRO A 51 -9.00 44.64 -1.39
C PRO A 51 -8.97 43.11 -1.50
N GLU A 52 -8.54 42.44 -0.42
CA GLU A 52 -8.49 40.99 -0.39
C GLU A 52 -9.91 40.41 -0.32
N THR A 53 -10.28 39.66 -1.34
CA THR A 53 -11.56 38.96 -1.48
C THR A 53 -11.28 37.58 -2.04
N LYS A 54 -12.18 36.63 -1.83
CA LYS A 54 -12.05 35.29 -2.43
C LYS A 54 -11.82 35.36 -3.94
N LYS A 55 -12.48 36.30 -4.64
CA LYS A 55 -12.33 36.51 -6.08
C LYS A 55 -10.95 37.06 -6.45
N THR A 56 -10.40 38.03 -5.70
CA THR A 56 -9.05 38.57 -5.97
C THR A 56 -7.96 37.54 -5.66
N SER A 57 -8.10 36.77 -4.58
CA SER A 57 -7.17 35.69 -4.22
C SER A 57 -7.20 34.57 -5.26
N ASP A 58 -8.39 34.08 -5.64
CA ASP A 58 -8.54 33.04 -6.66
C ASP A 58 -7.94 33.45 -8.01
N PHE A 59 -8.11 34.72 -8.40
CA PHE A 59 -7.51 35.24 -9.62
C PHE A 59 -5.99 35.41 -9.47
N ALA A 60 -5.49 35.87 -8.32
CA ALA A 60 -4.04 35.94 -8.08
C ALA A 60 -3.36 34.56 -8.17
N ALA A 61 -4.01 33.51 -7.67
CA ALA A 61 -3.53 32.13 -7.80
C ALA A 61 -3.37 31.69 -9.27
N LEU A 62 -4.32 32.06 -10.14
CA LEU A 62 -4.19 31.84 -11.58
C LEU A 62 -2.97 32.57 -12.17
N VAL A 63 -2.79 33.85 -11.81
CA VAL A 63 -1.70 34.68 -12.35
C VAL A 63 -0.33 34.16 -11.90
N PHE A 64 -0.17 33.79 -10.62
CA PHE A 64 1.06 33.15 -10.13
C PHE A 64 1.33 31.82 -10.83
N SER A 65 0.30 31.01 -11.12
CA SER A 65 0.48 29.76 -11.86
C SER A 65 1.02 30.00 -13.27
N ASN A 66 0.47 30.98 -13.99
CA ASN A 66 0.90 31.30 -15.35
C ASN A 66 2.30 31.94 -15.40
N ARG A 67 2.64 32.78 -14.41
CA ARG A 67 3.99 33.36 -14.30
C ARG A 67 5.03 32.29 -13.95
N SER A 68 4.69 31.33 -13.09
CA SER A 68 5.52 30.16 -12.78
C SER A 68 5.87 29.36 -14.04
N ALA A 69 4.89 29.10 -14.92
CA ALA A 69 5.13 28.44 -16.21
C ALA A 69 6.10 29.23 -17.10
N SER A 70 5.99 30.56 -17.10
CA SER A 70 6.89 31.44 -17.87
C SER A 70 8.33 31.40 -17.36
N PHE A 71 8.52 31.41 -16.03
CA PHE A 71 9.84 31.23 -15.41
C PHE A 71 10.43 29.84 -15.71
N PHE A 72 9.60 28.79 -15.74
CA PHE A 72 10.01 27.43 -16.08
C PHE A 72 10.57 27.35 -17.51
N GLN A 73 9.86 27.90 -18.50
CA GLN A 73 10.33 27.95 -19.89
C GLN A 73 11.68 28.66 -20.03
N ARG A 74 11.96 29.61 -19.13
CA ARG A 74 13.22 30.35 -19.07
C ARG A 74 14.32 29.67 -18.26
N LYS A 75 14.06 28.47 -17.72
CA LYS A 75 14.96 27.75 -16.81
C LYS A 75 15.29 28.53 -15.52
N LYS A 76 14.45 29.51 -15.16
CA LYS A 76 14.54 30.28 -13.90
C LYS A 76 13.83 29.52 -12.79
N TRP A 77 14.38 28.36 -12.44
CA TRP A 77 13.72 27.37 -11.57
C TRP A 77 13.36 27.92 -10.19
N LYS A 78 14.24 28.74 -9.60
CA LYS A 78 14.02 29.32 -8.27
C LYS A 78 12.80 30.23 -8.24
N ASP A 79 12.60 31.04 -9.28
CA ASP A 79 11.48 31.97 -9.35
C ASP A 79 10.18 31.27 -9.75
N ALA A 80 10.26 30.23 -10.60
CA ALA A 80 9.14 29.35 -10.89
C ALA A 80 8.60 28.68 -9.62
N ILE A 81 9.49 28.23 -8.72
CA ILE A 81 9.14 27.61 -7.43
C ILE A 81 8.55 28.63 -6.46
N LYS A 82 9.07 29.87 -6.38
CA LYS A 82 8.48 30.91 -5.53
C LYS A 82 7.02 31.20 -5.91
N ASP A 83 6.77 31.35 -7.21
CA ASP A 83 5.40 31.48 -7.71
C ASP A 83 4.62 30.18 -7.53
N ALA A 84 5.33 29.04 -7.49
CA ALA A 84 4.76 27.76 -7.13
C ALA A 84 4.04 27.87 -5.76
N GLU A 85 4.83 28.14 -4.74
CA GLU A 85 4.38 28.24 -3.36
C GLU A 85 3.22 29.23 -3.14
N GLN A 86 3.20 30.38 -3.84
CA GLN A 86 2.12 31.38 -3.67
C GLN A 86 0.74 30.83 -4.05
N VAL A 87 0.64 30.01 -5.10
CA VAL A 87 -0.65 29.40 -5.48
C VAL A 87 -1.12 28.38 -4.47
N ILE A 88 -0.20 27.61 -3.89
CA ILE A 88 -0.56 26.60 -2.88
C ILE A 88 -1.06 27.28 -1.61
N ARG A 89 -0.48 28.43 -1.23
CA ARG A 89 -0.98 29.25 -0.12
C ARG A 89 -2.40 29.73 -0.35
N ILE A 90 -2.72 30.12 -1.58
CA ILE A 90 -4.03 30.70 -1.91
C ILE A 90 -5.08 29.62 -2.18
N ARG A 91 -4.71 28.56 -2.91
CA ARG A 91 -5.55 27.41 -3.26
C ARG A 91 -4.74 26.11 -3.14
N PRO A 92 -4.72 25.52 -1.94
CA PRO A 92 -4.02 24.26 -1.67
C PRO A 92 -4.47 23.09 -2.57
N GLU A 93 -5.69 23.15 -3.08
CA GLU A 93 -6.31 22.18 -3.99
C GLU A 93 -6.02 22.45 -5.47
N TRP A 94 -5.36 23.56 -5.82
CA TRP A 94 -5.08 23.91 -7.22
C TRP A 94 -4.10 22.89 -7.84
N PRO A 95 -4.25 22.54 -9.14
CA PRO A 95 -3.39 21.65 -9.94
C PRO A 95 -1.86 21.81 -9.89
N LYS A 96 -1.30 22.68 -9.04
CA LYS A 96 0.13 22.89 -8.90
C LYS A 96 0.91 21.64 -8.47
N ALA A 97 0.27 20.71 -7.77
CA ALA A 97 0.87 19.39 -7.53
C ALA A 97 1.19 18.66 -8.86
N GLU A 98 0.36 18.85 -9.89
CA GLU A 98 0.54 18.26 -11.22
C GLU A 98 1.66 18.95 -12.01
N ALA A 99 1.81 20.27 -11.84
CA ALA A 99 2.94 21.00 -12.40
C ALA A 99 4.29 20.55 -11.81
N LEU A 100 4.38 20.36 -10.48
CA LEU A 100 5.61 19.89 -9.80
C LEU A 100 5.96 18.44 -10.18
N VAL A 101 4.95 17.60 -10.42
CA VAL A 101 5.09 16.25 -10.98
C VAL A 101 5.70 16.27 -12.38
N GLN A 102 5.33 17.25 -13.22
CA GLN A 102 5.90 17.43 -14.56
C GLN A 102 7.33 17.99 -14.55
N LEU A 103 7.80 18.52 -13.42
CA LEU A 103 9.19 19.00 -13.25
C LEU A 103 10.11 17.98 -12.58
N GLU A 104 9.62 16.74 -12.39
CA GLU A 104 10.32 15.64 -11.71
C GLU A 104 10.79 15.98 -10.27
N LYS A 105 10.21 17.02 -9.67
CA LYS A 105 10.47 17.45 -8.29
C LYS A 105 9.43 16.82 -7.35
N TYR A 106 9.46 15.50 -7.30
CA TYR A 106 8.44 14.70 -6.62
C TYR A 106 8.41 14.94 -5.10
N ASP A 107 9.54 15.24 -4.48
CA ASP A 107 9.65 15.46 -3.03
C ASP A 107 8.93 16.75 -2.59
N GLU A 108 9.06 17.83 -3.36
CA GLU A 108 8.41 19.13 -3.08
C GLU A 108 6.90 19.08 -3.37
N ALA A 109 6.48 18.28 -4.36
CA ALA A 109 5.07 18.02 -4.66
C ALA A 109 4.38 17.23 -3.53
N LEU A 110 5.10 16.26 -2.95
CA LEU A 110 4.65 15.47 -1.82
C LEU A 110 4.54 16.32 -0.55
N ASP A 111 5.53 17.18 -0.29
CA ASP A 111 5.55 18.07 0.87
C ASP A 111 4.35 19.04 0.88
N CYS A 112 3.95 19.57 -0.28
CA CYS A 112 2.78 20.44 -0.38
C CYS A 112 1.46 19.71 -0.12
N TYR A 113 1.37 18.44 -0.52
CA TYR A 113 0.24 17.56 -0.18
C TYR A 113 0.21 17.22 1.33
N HIS A 114 1.37 17.13 1.97
CA HIS A 114 1.52 16.78 3.38
C HIS A 114 1.31 17.97 4.34
N VAL A 115 1.66 19.20 3.94
CA VAL A 115 1.45 20.43 4.74
C VAL A 115 -0.04 20.74 4.92
N ALA A 116 -0.91 20.36 3.98
CA ALA A 116 -2.35 20.50 4.11
C ALA A 116 -2.97 19.65 5.23
N GLN A 117 -2.23 18.68 5.82
CA GLN A 117 -2.80 17.81 6.85
C GLN A 117 -2.21 17.91 8.26
N GLN A 118 -0.95 18.30 8.54
CA GLN A 118 -0.41 18.10 9.91
C GLN A 118 0.60 19.15 10.41
N LYS A 119 0.15 19.98 11.38
CA LYS A 119 0.99 20.70 12.35
C LYS A 119 1.58 19.71 13.38
N ASN A 120 2.88 19.40 13.33
CA ASN A 120 3.81 19.31 14.48
C ASN A 120 5.21 18.78 14.08
N SER A 121 6.25 19.56 14.43
CA SER A 121 7.52 19.70 13.69
C SER A 121 8.71 18.80 14.12
N ILE A 122 8.50 17.67 14.79
CA ILE A 122 9.59 16.68 15.06
C ILE A 122 9.25 15.31 14.46
N THR A 123 7.96 15.00 14.36
CA THR A 123 7.40 13.81 13.73
C THR A 123 7.74 13.70 12.24
N ASN A 124 7.91 14.83 11.54
CA ASN A 124 8.03 14.86 10.08
C ASN A 124 9.34 14.28 9.52
N LYS A 125 10.51 14.55 10.13
CA LYS A 125 11.79 14.01 9.61
C LYS A 125 11.90 12.50 9.79
N ILE A 126 11.46 11.99 10.93
CA ILE A 126 11.52 10.55 11.19
C ILE A 126 10.43 9.81 10.41
N ARG A 127 9.22 10.39 10.30
CA ARG A 127 8.16 9.85 9.45
C ARG A 127 8.54 9.85 7.98
N SER A 128 9.21 10.89 7.49
CA SER A 128 9.76 10.95 6.13
C SER A 128 10.80 9.84 5.92
N LYS A 129 11.77 9.65 6.82
CA LYS A 129 12.71 8.51 6.73
C LYS A 129 12.03 7.14 6.77
N ILE A 130 10.98 6.99 7.56
CA ILE A 130 10.18 5.76 7.63
C ILE A 130 9.39 5.55 6.34
N PHE A 131 8.91 6.63 5.72
CA PHE A 131 8.24 6.57 4.42
C PHE A 131 9.22 6.26 3.28
N GLU A 132 10.40 6.89 3.25
CA GLU A 132 11.49 6.53 2.33
C GLU A 132 11.89 5.05 2.50
N PHE A 133 11.95 4.58 3.75
CA PHE A 133 12.20 3.18 4.05
C PHE A 133 11.07 2.30 3.49
N ALA A 134 9.80 2.65 3.71
CA ALA A 134 8.64 1.96 3.17
C ALA A 134 8.68 1.86 1.62
N VAL A 135 9.00 2.97 0.94
CA VAL A 135 9.11 3.02 -0.53
C VAL A 135 10.21 2.07 -1.02
N LYS A 136 11.36 2.01 -0.31
CA LYS A 136 12.46 1.08 -0.64
C LYS A 136 12.09 -0.38 -0.39
N MET A 137 11.21 -0.66 0.56
CA MET A 137 10.76 -2.02 0.83
C MET A 137 9.89 -2.56 -0.30
N LYS A 138 9.21 -1.71 -1.09
CA LYS A 138 8.37 -2.12 -2.22
C LYS A 138 7.30 -3.17 -1.86
N ASN A 139 6.68 -3.05 -0.69
CA ASN A 139 5.63 -3.95 -0.25
C ASN A 139 4.42 -3.90 -1.21
N LEU A 140 3.83 -5.06 -1.47
CA LEU A 140 2.59 -5.22 -2.21
C LEU A 140 1.48 -5.64 -1.26
N ILE A 141 0.40 -4.84 -1.25
CA ILE A 141 -0.77 -5.07 -0.39
C ILE A 141 -1.94 -5.44 -1.27
N TYR A 142 -2.63 -6.53 -0.93
CA TYR A 142 -3.70 -7.05 -1.76
C TYR A 142 -5.05 -6.96 -1.08
N VAL A 143 -6.09 -6.68 -1.85
CA VAL A 143 -7.49 -6.79 -1.44
C VAL A 143 -8.14 -7.88 -2.28
N ILE A 144 -8.41 -9.02 -1.65
CA ILE A 144 -9.14 -10.13 -2.27
C ILE A 144 -10.63 -9.86 -2.11
N VAL A 145 -11.40 -9.94 -3.19
CA VAL A 145 -12.82 -9.54 -3.21
C VAL A 145 -13.66 -10.66 -3.80
N ASP A 146 -14.73 -11.02 -3.10
CA ASP A 146 -15.86 -11.71 -3.72
C ASP A 146 -16.75 -10.68 -4.42
N ASN A 147 -16.79 -10.71 -5.75
CA ASN A 147 -17.47 -9.67 -6.50
C ASN A 147 -19.01 -9.71 -6.35
N SER A 148 -19.57 -10.86 -5.93
CA SER A 148 -21.01 -11.04 -5.78
C SER A 148 -21.53 -10.43 -4.48
N THR A 149 -20.85 -10.68 -3.36
CA THR A 149 -21.24 -10.15 -2.04
C THR A 149 -20.57 -8.81 -1.72
N LYS A 150 -19.56 -8.43 -2.50
CA LYS A 150 -18.63 -7.31 -2.24
C LYS A 150 -17.83 -7.48 -0.95
N GLU A 151 -17.84 -8.66 -0.34
CA GLU A 151 -16.99 -8.96 0.81
C GLU A 151 -15.52 -9.01 0.38
N CYS A 152 -14.64 -8.45 1.20
CA CYS A 152 -13.23 -8.42 0.93
C CYS A 152 -12.37 -8.74 2.15
N ILE A 153 -11.17 -9.23 1.88
CA ILE A 153 -10.12 -9.47 2.85
C ILE A 153 -8.84 -8.79 2.35
N VAL A 154 -8.14 -8.10 3.25
CA VAL A 154 -6.84 -7.50 2.95
C VAL A 154 -5.72 -8.47 3.35
N VAL A 155 -4.68 -8.56 2.52
CA VAL A 155 -3.46 -9.35 2.78
C VAL A 155 -2.33 -8.38 3.09
N ASP A 156 -1.65 -8.59 4.22
CA ASP A 156 -0.48 -7.82 4.68
C ASP A 156 -0.75 -6.31 4.76
N ALA A 157 -1.85 -5.94 5.43
CA ALA A 157 -2.20 -4.55 5.67
C ALA A 157 -1.15 -3.86 6.54
N CYS A 158 -0.26 -3.11 5.90
CA CYS A 158 0.83 -2.37 6.53
C CYS A 158 1.03 -1.00 5.87
N TRP A 159 1.81 -0.12 6.50
CA TRP A 159 2.24 1.21 6.04
C TRP A 159 1.14 2.27 5.93
N ASP A 160 0.10 2.05 5.13
CA ASP A 160 -0.96 3.02 4.82
C ASP A 160 -2.38 2.44 5.03
N VAL A 161 -2.72 2.16 6.28
CA VAL A 161 -4.06 1.66 6.67
C VAL A 161 -5.17 2.65 6.26
N ASP A 162 -4.91 3.95 6.29
CA ASP A 162 -5.85 4.97 5.85
C ASP A 162 -6.16 4.86 4.34
N GLY A 163 -5.11 4.74 3.51
CA GLY A 163 -5.24 4.51 2.07
C GLY A 163 -5.96 3.21 1.74
N ILE A 164 -5.65 2.12 2.44
CA ILE A 164 -6.34 0.82 2.30
C ILE A 164 -7.85 0.99 2.60
N ILE A 165 -8.20 1.63 3.71
CA ILE A 165 -9.61 1.85 4.09
C ILE A 165 -10.31 2.76 3.07
N LYS A 166 -9.63 3.81 2.59
CA LYS A 166 -10.16 4.71 1.57
C LYS A 166 -10.43 3.95 0.26
N PHE A 167 -9.52 3.09 -0.18
CA PHE A 167 -9.70 2.23 -1.34
C PHE A 167 -10.95 1.33 -1.19
N ILE A 168 -11.07 0.64 -0.05
CA ILE A 168 -12.21 -0.24 0.27
C ILE A 168 -13.53 0.54 0.23
N LYS A 169 -13.58 1.72 0.85
CA LYS A 169 -14.76 2.60 0.85
C LYS A 169 -15.12 3.08 -0.55
N ASN A 170 -14.15 3.56 -1.33
CA ASN A 170 -14.37 4.06 -2.69
C ASN A 170 -14.87 2.97 -3.64
N LYS A 171 -14.41 1.73 -3.45
CA LYS A 171 -14.88 0.56 -4.21
C LYS A 171 -16.17 -0.05 -3.64
N ARG A 172 -16.76 0.53 -2.59
CA ARG A 172 -17.98 0.06 -1.90
C ARG A 172 -17.89 -1.40 -1.48
N LEU A 173 -16.73 -1.79 -0.94
CA LEU A 173 -16.46 -3.14 -0.47
C LEU A 173 -16.73 -3.29 1.03
N LYS A 174 -17.07 -4.50 1.45
CA LYS A 174 -17.30 -4.87 2.85
C LYS A 174 -16.10 -5.65 3.38
N LEU A 175 -15.25 -4.98 4.15
CA LEU A 175 -14.09 -5.62 4.78
C LEU A 175 -14.52 -6.61 5.88
N VAL A 176 -14.20 -7.90 5.72
CA VAL A 176 -14.60 -8.97 6.65
C VAL A 176 -13.43 -9.71 7.30
N GLY A 177 -12.21 -9.51 6.81
CA GLY A 177 -11.01 -10.07 7.44
C GLY A 177 -9.70 -9.43 7.00
N ALA A 178 -8.64 -9.77 7.70
CA ALA A 178 -7.25 -9.46 7.35
C ALA A 178 -6.40 -10.73 7.41
N ILE A 179 -5.52 -10.93 6.46
CA ILE A 179 -4.58 -12.05 6.40
C ILE A 179 -3.17 -11.53 6.61
N VAL A 180 -2.39 -12.27 7.39
CA VAL A 180 -0.95 -12.07 7.52
C VAL A 180 -0.22 -13.24 6.87
N THR A 181 0.61 -12.98 5.87
CA THR A 181 1.45 -14.01 5.25
C THR A 181 2.59 -14.43 6.18
N HIS A 182 3.20 -13.48 6.88
CA HIS A 182 4.25 -13.70 7.86
C HIS A 182 4.43 -12.50 8.82
N HIS A 183 5.15 -12.70 9.93
CA HIS A 183 5.14 -11.78 11.07
C HIS A 183 5.98 -10.49 10.94
N HIS A 184 6.71 -10.27 9.85
CA HIS A 184 7.61 -9.12 9.78
C HIS A 184 6.85 -7.79 9.84
N PHE A 185 7.49 -6.80 10.46
CA PHE A 185 6.87 -5.51 10.82
C PHE A 185 6.35 -4.74 9.60
N ASP A 186 6.95 -4.95 8.43
CA ASP A 186 6.58 -4.32 7.17
C ASP A 186 5.40 -5.04 6.46
N HIS A 187 4.94 -6.17 7.00
CA HIS A 187 3.71 -6.87 6.59
C HIS A 187 2.57 -6.75 7.61
N VAL A 188 2.90 -6.65 8.90
CA VAL A 188 1.90 -6.61 9.98
C VAL A 188 1.78 -5.25 10.67
N GLY A 189 2.67 -4.31 10.36
CA GLY A 189 2.86 -3.08 11.12
C GLY A 189 3.50 -3.34 12.48
N GLY A 190 3.52 -2.32 13.32
CA GLY A 190 4.03 -2.40 14.69
C GLY A 190 5.37 -1.74 14.89
N LYS A 191 6.09 -2.18 15.92
CA LYS A 191 7.40 -1.58 16.24
C LYS A 191 8.41 -1.96 15.15
N PRO A 192 9.09 -0.99 14.53
CA PRO A 192 10.13 -1.29 13.54
C PRO A 192 11.34 -1.98 14.21
N PRO A 193 12.20 -2.66 13.42
CA PRO A 193 13.39 -3.32 13.94
C PRO A 193 14.46 -2.29 14.36
N SER A 194 15.51 -2.78 15.02
CA SER A 194 16.69 -1.96 15.35
C SER A 194 17.31 -1.32 14.09
N PRO A 195 17.79 -0.06 14.16
CA PRO A 195 17.87 0.80 15.35
C PRO A 195 16.59 1.61 15.63
N PHE A 196 15.56 1.51 14.79
CA PHE A 196 14.36 2.33 14.88
C PHE A 196 13.42 1.88 16.01
N ASN A 197 13.59 0.68 16.55
CA ASN A 197 12.82 0.14 17.68
C ASN A 197 12.89 0.99 18.96
N GLN A 198 13.90 1.86 19.09
CA GLN A 198 14.07 2.79 20.22
C GLN A 198 13.26 4.07 20.04
N LEU A 199 12.81 4.37 18.82
CA LEU A 199 12.03 5.57 18.53
C LEU A 199 10.56 5.31 18.89
N PRO A 200 9.82 6.35 19.33
CA PRO A 200 8.39 6.23 19.67
C PRO A 200 7.52 6.19 18.41
N ILE A 201 7.88 5.33 17.44
CA ILE A 201 7.22 5.24 16.14
C ILE A 201 6.75 3.82 15.91
N LYS A 202 5.55 3.73 15.35
CA LYS A 202 4.89 2.50 15.01
C LYS A 202 4.47 2.56 13.54
N VAL A 203 4.81 1.53 12.80
CA VAL A 203 4.31 1.35 11.43
C VAL A 203 2.83 0.99 11.52
N SER A 204 1.98 1.71 10.78
CA SER A 204 0.55 1.38 10.77
C SER A 204 0.35 0.01 10.14
N GLY A 205 -0.61 -0.77 10.62
CA GLY A 205 -0.89 -2.07 10.00
C GLY A 205 -2.06 -2.83 10.61
N LEU A 206 -1.84 -4.10 10.91
CA LEU A 206 -2.89 -5.00 11.40
C LEU A 206 -3.58 -4.47 12.66
N CYS A 207 -2.79 -3.92 13.60
CA CYS A 207 -3.34 -3.41 14.86
C CYS A 207 -4.30 -2.23 14.63
N ASP A 208 -3.91 -1.27 13.79
CA ASP A 208 -4.74 -0.12 13.43
C ASP A 208 -6.03 -0.56 12.74
N LEU A 209 -5.95 -1.55 11.85
CA LEU A 209 -7.11 -2.09 11.16
C LEU A 209 -8.08 -2.78 12.14
N LEU A 210 -7.56 -3.62 13.06
CA LEU A 210 -8.39 -4.29 14.06
C LEU A 210 -9.03 -3.32 15.06
N LYS A 211 -8.36 -2.21 15.41
CA LYS A 211 -8.95 -1.15 16.24
C LYS A 211 -10.11 -0.44 15.53
N ARG A 212 -9.95 -0.14 14.24
CA ARG A 212 -10.96 0.57 13.43
C ARG A 212 -12.16 -0.30 13.06
N PHE A 213 -11.99 -1.63 13.01
CA PHE A 213 -13.05 -2.58 12.71
C PHE A 213 -13.16 -3.62 13.84
N PRO A 214 -13.95 -3.33 14.91
CA PRO A 214 -14.01 -4.18 16.12
C PRO A 214 -14.47 -5.64 15.89
N LYS A 215 -15.18 -5.91 14.79
CA LYS A 215 -15.64 -7.26 14.41
C LYS A 215 -14.69 -7.98 13.45
N LEU A 216 -13.64 -7.31 13.00
CA LEU A 216 -12.71 -7.86 12.01
C LEU A 216 -11.86 -8.97 12.65
N LYS A 217 -11.68 -10.05 11.88
CA LYS A 217 -10.83 -11.20 12.22
C LYS A 217 -9.49 -11.10 11.48
N ALA A 218 -8.41 -11.48 12.16
CA ALA A 218 -7.07 -11.62 11.60
C ALA A 218 -6.72 -13.10 11.46
N TYR A 219 -6.28 -13.52 10.27
CA TYR A 219 -5.92 -14.90 9.96
C TYR A 219 -4.41 -15.03 9.88
N ILE A 220 -3.82 -15.78 10.82
CA ILE A 220 -2.37 -15.83 11.04
C ILE A 220 -1.94 -17.28 11.28
N HIS A 221 -0.83 -17.71 10.69
CA HIS A 221 -0.31 -19.04 10.94
C HIS A 221 0.11 -19.18 12.42
N PRO A 222 -0.20 -20.30 13.11
CA PRO A 222 0.05 -20.45 14.54
C PRO A 222 1.48 -20.14 14.99
N LEU A 223 2.48 -20.53 14.18
CA LEU A 223 3.90 -20.32 14.50
C LEU A 223 4.32 -18.84 14.45
N ASP A 224 3.61 -17.99 13.70
CA ASP A 224 3.93 -16.56 13.60
C ASP A 224 3.13 -15.71 14.61
N ILE A 225 2.06 -16.23 15.23
CA ILE A 225 1.26 -15.51 16.23
C ILE A 225 2.12 -14.92 17.36
N PRO A 226 3.02 -15.67 18.04
CA PRO A 226 3.83 -15.10 19.12
C PRO A 226 4.70 -13.92 18.66
N HIS A 227 5.21 -13.99 17.42
CA HIS A 227 6.03 -12.93 16.84
C HIS A 227 5.20 -11.70 16.48
N VAL A 228 3.99 -11.88 15.92
CA VAL A 228 3.06 -10.78 15.66
C VAL A 228 2.68 -10.08 16.97
N LEU A 229 2.38 -10.83 18.03
CA LEU A 229 2.06 -10.27 19.36
C LEU A 229 3.27 -9.54 19.97
N LYS A 230 4.49 -10.06 19.78
CA LYS A 230 5.72 -9.38 20.23
C LYS A 230 5.89 -8.01 19.55
N THR A 231 5.65 -7.93 18.24
CA THR A 231 5.76 -6.68 17.47
C THR A 231 4.56 -5.75 17.70
N ASN A 232 3.41 -6.31 18.10
CA ASN A 232 2.17 -5.60 18.39
C ASN A 232 1.54 -6.07 19.72
N PRO A 233 2.10 -5.66 20.88
CA PRO A 233 1.66 -6.16 22.20
C PRO A 233 0.18 -5.88 22.51
N GLU A 234 -0.38 -4.81 21.95
CA GLU A 234 -1.79 -4.42 22.06
C GLU A 234 -2.77 -5.46 21.49
N LEU A 235 -2.29 -6.42 20.70
CA LEU A 235 -3.10 -7.50 20.14
C LEU A 235 -3.27 -8.68 21.09
N SER A 236 -2.56 -8.70 22.22
CA SER A 236 -2.54 -9.85 23.15
C SER A 236 -3.92 -10.18 23.68
N ASP A 237 -4.73 -9.17 24.01
CA ASP A 237 -6.09 -9.34 24.53
C ASP A 237 -7.08 -9.88 23.47
N LEU A 238 -6.71 -9.79 22.18
CA LEU A 238 -7.51 -10.29 21.07
C LEU A 238 -7.24 -11.77 20.76
N PHE A 239 -6.18 -12.33 21.33
CA PHE A 239 -5.82 -13.73 21.21
C PHE A 239 -6.15 -14.48 22.49
N THR A 240 -7.07 -15.44 22.42
CA THR A 240 -7.27 -16.41 23.50
C THR A 240 -6.38 -17.59 23.18
N SER A 241 -5.41 -17.88 24.06
CA SER A 241 -4.46 -18.96 23.83
C SER A 241 -5.19 -20.29 23.62
N ILE A 242 -4.99 -20.89 22.45
CA ILE A 242 -5.29 -22.30 22.23
C ILE A 242 -3.97 -23.04 22.52
N PRO A 243 -3.93 -24.02 23.44
CA PRO A 243 -2.72 -24.78 23.72
C PRO A 243 -2.14 -25.35 22.42
N LEU A 244 -0.86 -25.10 22.14
CA LEU A 244 -0.17 -25.64 20.96
C LEU A 244 -0.26 -27.18 20.87
N SER A 245 -0.41 -27.86 22.01
CA SER A 245 -0.64 -29.30 22.10
C SER A 245 -1.94 -29.79 21.45
N ASN A 246 -2.91 -28.88 21.24
CA ASN A 246 -4.19 -29.15 20.58
C ASN A 246 -4.19 -28.76 19.09
N LEU A 247 -3.09 -28.18 18.59
CA LEU A 247 -2.87 -28.01 17.15
C LEU A 247 -2.37 -29.35 16.58
N PRO A 248 -2.84 -29.80 15.41
CA PRO A 248 -2.46 -31.10 14.84
C PRO A 248 -1.04 -31.02 14.25
N PHE A 249 -0.04 -30.86 15.10
CA PHE A 249 1.36 -30.98 14.74
C PHE A 249 1.95 -32.18 15.49
N LYS A 250 1.75 -33.39 14.95
CA LYS A 250 2.64 -34.50 15.23
C LYS A 250 3.58 -34.70 14.04
N ASN A 251 4.79 -34.18 14.18
CA ASN A 251 5.96 -34.71 13.48
C ASN A 251 6.18 -36.15 13.98
N ARG A 252 6.02 -37.15 13.11
CA ARG A 252 6.82 -38.38 13.16
C ARG A 252 7.16 -38.82 11.74
N GLN A 253 8.41 -39.24 11.59
CA GLN A 253 8.98 -39.86 10.40
C GLN A 253 8.25 -41.17 10.06
N SER A 254 7.85 -41.34 8.79
CA SER A 254 7.79 -42.61 8.04
C SER A 254 7.27 -42.26 6.63
N HIS A 255 8.06 -42.47 5.58
CA HIS A 255 8.02 -43.64 4.69
C HIS A 255 6.63 -44.07 4.20
N LEU A 256 6.53 -44.18 2.87
CA LEU A 256 5.55 -44.91 2.03
C LEU A 256 4.25 -44.19 1.59
N CYS A 257 4.23 -44.00 0.26
CA CYS A 257 3.17 -44.21 -0.72
C CYS A 257 1.66 -44.08 -0.38
N ASN A 258 1.02 -43.44 -1.36
CA ASN A 258 -0.25 -43.80 -2.02
C ASN A 258 -1.60 -43.50 -1.35
N THR A 259 -2.33 -42.64 -2.09
CA THR A 259 -3.75 -42.67 -2.43
C THR A 259 -4.81 -42.60 -1.34
N ASN A 260 -5.77 -41.71 -1.60
CA ASN A 260 -7.06 -41.47 -0.94
C ASN A 260 -6.97 -40.65 0.36
N ILE A 261 -7.47 -39.41 0.30
CA ILE A 261 -8.46 -38.81 1.23
C ILE A 261 -8.98 -37.53 0.55
N ILE A 262 -10.07 -37.68 -0.19
CA ILE A 262 -11.15 -36.70 -0.19
C ILE A 262 -11.97 -36.98 1.08
N SER A 263 -12.54 -35.92 1.66
CA SER A 263 -13.49 -35.91 2.79
C SER A 263 -12.94 -36.24 4.19
N PHE A 264 -12.40 -35.21 4.84
CA PHE A 264 -12.76 -34.93 6.23
C PHE A 264 -12.83 -33.42 6.41
N ILE A 265 -13.95 -32.84 5.97
CA ILE A 265 -14.44 -31.58 6.52
C ILE A 265 -14.67 -31.89 7.99
N ILE A 266 -13.81 -31.35 8.86
CA ILE A 266 -14.04 -31.41 10.30
C ILE A 266 -15.34 -30.67 10.55
N ASN A 267 -16.35 -31.46 10.92
CA ASN A 267 -17.54 -31.05 11.67
C ASN A 267 -17.13 -30.33 12.95
N SER A 268 -16.73 -29.07 12.81
CA SER A 268 -17.15 -28.03 13.72
C SER A 268 -17.87 -26.99 12.89
N THR A 269 -19.13 -27.29 12.58
CA THR A 269 -20.18 -26.43 13.14
C THR A 269 -19.77 -26.15 14.60
N LEU A 270 -19.02 -25.07 14.80
CA LEU A 270 -19.25 -24.27 15.98
C LEU A 270 -20.74 -24.01 15.93
N ASN A 271 -21.50 -24.82 16.70
CA ASN A 271 -22.89 -24.55 16.98
C ASN A 271 -22.95 -23.05 17.26
N SER A 272 -23.68 -22.34 16.41
CA SER A 272 -23.93 -20.90 16.50
C SER A 272 -24.70 -20.53 17.78
N SER A 273 -24.95 -21.50 18.66
CA SER A 273 -25.50 -21.36 20.01
C SER A 273 -24.47 -21.48 21.16
N ALA A 274 -23.18 -21.75 20.89
CA ALA A 274 -22.14 -21.82 21.94
C ALA A 274 -21.12 -20.66 21.92
N LEU A 275 -21.26 -19.70 21.00
CA LEU A 275 -20.46 -18.46 20.94
C LEU A 275 -21.29 -17.22 21.28
N SER A 276 -22.30 -17.35 22.14
CA SER A 276 -23.08 -16.21 22.66
C SER A 276 -22.40 -15.48 23.82
N ASN A 277 -21.15 -15.81 24.17
CA ASN A 277 -20.35 -15.02 25.10
C ASN A 277 -19.30 -14.22 24.33
N SER A 278 -19.25 -12.92 24.59
CA SER A 278 -18.54 -11.84 23.92
C SER A 278 -17.00 -11.92 23.89
N ASN A 279 -16.39 -13.10 24.00
CA ASN A 279 -14.93 -13.32 24.09
C ASN A 279 -14.39 -14.28 23.02
N ALA A 280 -14.97 -14.29 21.81
CA ALA A 280 -14.40 -15.08 20.71
C ALA A 280 -13.10 -14.41 20.21
N SER A 281 -11.99 -15.17 20.20
CA SER A 281 -10.71 -14.66 19.72
C SER A 281 -10.82 -14.10 18.30
N ARG A 282 -10.24 -12.91 18.10
CA ARG A 282 -10.22 -12.23 16.79
C ARG A 282 -9.00 -12.59 15.96
N ILE A 283 -8.00 -13.23 16.55
CA ILE A 283 -6.87 -13.83 15.85
C ILE A 283 -7.20 -15.32 15.62
N ILE A 284 -7.39 -15.68 14.37
CA ILE A 284 -7.78 -17.02 13.93
C ILE A 284 -6.54 -17.75 13.42
N PRO A 285 -6.12 -18.85 14.08
CA PRO A 285 -4.98 -19.63 13.62
C PRO A 285 -5.28 -20.36 12.30
N THR A 286 -4.38 -20.24 11.32
CA THR A 286 -4.52 -20.86 9.99
C THR A 286 -3.45 -21.94 9.75
N PRO A 287 -3.66 -23.18 10.24
CA PRO A 287 -2.75 -24.29 9.95
C PRO A 287 -2.75 -24.66 8.46
N HIS A 288 -1.82 -25.53 8.06
CA HIS A 288 -1.75 -26.02 6.68
C HIS A 288 -3.08 -26.63 6.22
N ASN A 289 -3.52 -26.23 5.01
CA ASN A 289 -4.80 -26.55 4.40
C ASN A 289 -6.04 -26.06 5.16
N PHE A 290 -5.91 -25.07 6.04
CA PHE A 290 -7.08 -24.32 6.53
C PHE A 290 -7.81 -23.70 5.33
N ILE A 291 -9.14 -23.74 5.36
CA ILE A 291 -10.00 -23.24 4.28
C ILE A 291 -10.90 -22.14 4.85
N LEU A 292 -11.01 -21.04 4.10
CA LEU A 292 -11.91 -19.94 4.39
C LEU A 292 -12.75 -19.63 3.15
N SER A 293 -14.06 -19.55 3.31
CA SER A 293 -14.94 -19.00 2.29
C SER A 293 -15.08 -17.49 2.51
N LEU A 294 -14.96 -16.73 1.42
CA LEU A 294 -15.18 -15.28 1.35
C LEU A 294 -16.36 -15.05 0.40
N GLY A 295 -17.45 -14.46 0.91
CA GLY A 295 -18.68 -14.36 0.14
C GLY A 295 -19.18 -15.73 -0.35
N ASN A 296 -19.65 -15.77 -1.61
CA ASN A 296 -20.31 -16.95 -2.17
C ASN A 296 -19.40 -17.79 -3.07
N PHE A 297 -18.39 -17.19 -3.71
CA PHE A 297 -17.64 -17.81 -4.81
C PHE A 297 -16.12 -17.78 -4.62
N THR A 298 -15.63 -17.23 -3.50
CA THR A 298 -14.20 -17.07 -3.27
C THR A 298 -13.74 -17.98 -2.14
N LEU A 299 -12.96 -19.02 -2.49
CA LEU A 299 -12.40 -19.99 -1.55
C LEU A 299 -10.90 -19.74 -1.39
N LEU A 300 -10.46 -19.58 -0.14
CA LEU A 300 -9.07 -19.35 0.23
C LEU A 300 -8.56 -20.59 0.95
N ARG A 301 -7.48 -21.20 0.42
CA ARG A 301 -6.77 -22.32 1.04
C ARG A 301 -5.39 -21.86 1.51
N PHE A 302 -5.12 -22.02 2.79
CA PHE A 302 -3.89 -21.56 3.44
C PHE A 302 -2.84 -22.66 3.41
N LEU A 303 -1.71 -22.38 2.77
CA LEU A 303 -0.57 -23.28 2.65
C LEU A 303 0.53 -22.82 3.59
N HIS A 304 0.83 -23.59 4.64
CA HIS A 304 2.07 -23.37 5.39
C HIS A 304 3.29 -23.46 4.48
N THR A 305 4.06 -22.40 4.34
CA THR A 305 5.21 -22.26 3.44
C THR A 305 6.45 -21.74 4.17
N PRO A 306 6.96 -22.48 5.17
CA PRO A 306 8.06 -22.03 6.00
C PRO A 306 9.34 -21.92 5.18
N GLY A 307 10.21 -21.00 5.60
CA GLY A 307 11.49 -20.76 4.98
C GLY A 307 11.98 -19.35 5.29
N HIS A 308 11.18 -18.33 4.98
CA HIS A 308 11.49 -16.95 5.32
C HIS A 308 11.26 -16.67 6.81
N THR A 309 10.09 -17.10 7.31
CA THR A 309 9.78 -17.26 8.73
C THR A 309 9.30 -18.68 9.01
N GLU A 310 9.21 -19.07 10.29
CA GLU A 310 8.69 -20.38 10.67
C GLU A 310 7.19 -20.52 10.37
N GLY A 311 6.42 -19.44 10.51
CA GLY A 311 5.00 -19.39 10.24
C GLY A 311 4.63 -18.82 8.88
N SER A 312 5.57 -18.59 7.96
CA SER A 312 5.26 -18.11 6.61
C SER A 312 4.17 -18.96 5.97
N GLN A 313 3.16 -18.33 5.38
CA GLN A 313 2.06 -18.99 4.70
C GLN A 313 1.71 -18.31 3.38
N SER A 314 1.31 -19.13 2.40
CA SER A 314 0.79 -18.68 1.10
C SER A 314 -0.70 -18.97 1.00
N ILE A 315 -1.46 -18.12 0.32
CA ILE A 315 -2.92 -18.19 0.24
C ILE A 315 -3.31 -18.47 -1.20
N LEU A 316 -3.84 -19.67 -1.43
CA LEU A 316 -4.32 -20.09 -2.73
C LEU A 316 -5.81 -19.80 -2.86
N VAL A 317 -6.16 -18.92 -3.79
CA VAL A 317 -7.52 -18.47 -4.03
C VAL A 317 -8.07 -19.16 -5.27
N ASN A 318 -9.19 -19.86 -5.10
CA ASN A 318 -9.89 -20.60 -6.16
C ASN A 318 -8.97 -21.48 -7.01
N GLU A 319 -7.92 -22.06 -6.41
CA GLU A 319 -6.92 -22.89 -7.08
C GLU A 319 -6.26 -22.22 -8.33
N THR A 320 -6.30 -20.89 -8.43
CA THR A 320 -5.83 -20.15 -9.63
C THR A 320 -4.86 -19.02 -9.32
N ARG A 321 -4.93 -18.43 -8.12
CA ARG A 321 -4.08 -17.30 -7.70
C ARG A 321 -3.46 -17.58 -6.35
N LEU A 322 -2.17 -17.32 -6.21
CA LEU A 322 -1.41 -17.63 -5.00
C LEU A 322 -0.74 -16.37 -4.48
N PHE A 323 -1.12 -15.94 -3.28
CA PHE A 323 -0.45 -14.86 -2.56
C PHE A 323 0.64 -15.46 -1.68
N THR A 324 1.90 -15.14 -1.94
CA THR A 324 3.04 -15.90 -1.37
C THR A 324 3.77 -15.20 -0.24
N GLY A 325 3.45 -13.92 0.02
CA GLY A 325 4.29 -13.06 0.85
C GLY A 325 5.75 -13.19 0.39
N ASP A 326 6.63 -13.45 1.35
CA ASP A 326 8.07 -13.54 1.11
C ASP A 326 8.56 -14.96 0.87
N THR A 327 7.64 -15.93 0.74
CA THR A 327 8.04 -17.31 0.40
C THR A 327 8.63 -17.39 -1.01
N LEU A 328 7.95 -16.76 -1.97
CA LEU A 328 8.28 -16.79 -3.38
C LEU A 328 8.00 -15.42 -3.98
N MET A 329 8.97 -14.87 -4.68
CA MET A 329 8.89 -13.61 -5.40
C MET A 329 9.34 -13.80 -6.84
N CYS A 330 9.16 -12.78 -7.67
CA CYS A 330 9.51 -12.83 -9.09
C CYS A 330 11.02 -12.99 -9.27
N GLY A 331 11.47 -14.19 -9.64
CA GLY A 331 12.89 -14.51 -9.79
C GLY A 331 13.69 -14.65 -8.49
N CYS A 332 13.06 -14.62 -7.32
CA CYS A 332 13.76 -14.71 -6.03
C CYS A 332 12.85 -15.21 -4.88
N THR A 333 13.39 -15.22 -3.66
CA THR A 333 12.69 -15.59 -2.42
C THR A 333 13.03 -14.60 -1.33
N GLY A 334 12.27 -14.59 -0.26
CA GLY A 334 12.60 -13.83 0.94
C GLY A 334 13.96 -14.25 1.50
N ARG A 335 14.61 -13.30 2.18
CA ARG A 335 15.88 -13.54 2.88
C ARG A 335 15.73 -14.59 3.97
N LEU A 336 16.82 -15.24 4.35
CA LEU A 336 16.82 -16.40 5.26
C LEU A 336 17.71 -16.21 6.50
N ASP A 337 18.30 -15.02 6.64
CA ASP A 337 19.30 -14.67 7.64
C ASP A 337 18.71 -13.93 8.85
N LEU A 338 17.41 -13.62 8.83
CA LEU A 338 16.67 -13.11 9.99
C LEU A 338 16.16 -14.27 10.87
N PRO A 339 15.88 -14.03 12.17
CA PRO A 339 15.33 -15.05 13.07
C PRO A 339 14.08 -15.73 12.48
N GLY A 340 14.08 -17.06 12.48
CA GLY A 340 13.03 -17.89 11.87
C GLY A 340 13.31 -18.29 10.41
N GLY A 341 14.32 -17.71 9.77
CA GLY A 341 14.78 -18.08 8.44
C GLY A 341 15.43 -19.46 8.40
N ASN A 342 15.08 -20.28 7.40
CA ASN A 342 15.58 -21.65 7.25
C ASN A 342 15.66 -22.13 5.80
N LEU A 343 16.89 -22.27 5.29
CA LEU A 343 17.16 -22.70 3.90
C LEU A 343 16.60 -24.09 3.58
N LYS A 344 16.66 -25.04 4.51
CA LYS A 344 16.19 -26.42 4.29
C LYS A 344 14.67 -26.44 4.16
N GLN A 345 13.96 -25.67 4.98
CA GLN A 345 12.51 -25.49 4.89
C GLN A 345 12.13 -24.76 3.61
N MET A 346 12.80 -23.63 3.28
CA MET A 346 12.56 -22.89 2.03
C MET A 346 12.69 -23.80 0.81
N LYS A 347 13.80 -24.55 0.68
CA LYS A 347 14.01 -25.52 -0.40
C LYS A 347 12.92 -26.61 -0.44
N LYS A 348 12.48 -27.10 0.72
CA LYS A 348 11.41 -28.10 0.80
C LYS A 348 10.07 -27.50 0.35
N THR A 349 9.76 -26.28 0.79
CA THR A 349 8.56 -25.52 0.42
C THR A 349 8.51 -25.29 -1.08
N LEU A 350 9.55 -24.71 -1.67
CA LEU A 350 9.63 -24.45 -3.11
C LEU A 350 9.55 -25.74 -3.91
N ARG A 351 10.33 -26.77 -3.56
CA ARG A 351 10.38 -28.01 -4.35
C ARG A 351 9.11 -28.86 -4.23
N LYS A 352 8.59 -29.04 -3.02
CA LYS A 352 7.53 -30.04 -2.77
C LYS A 352 6.14 -29.45 -2.63
N ARG A 353 6.01 -28.20 -2.17
CA ARG A 353 4.71 -27.59 -1.87
C ARG A 353 4.27 -26.63 -2.96
N LEU A 354 5.10 -25.64 -3.29
CA LEU A 354 4.80 -24.78 -4.43
C LEU A 354 5.10 -25.49 -5.76
N GLY A 355 6.12 -26.34 -5.79
CA GLY A 355 6.46 -27.15 -6.97
C GLY A 355 5.41 -28.17 -7.39
N SER A 356 4.48 -28.55 -6.51
CA SER A 356 3.37 -29.44 -6.84
C SER A 356 2.14 -28.72 -7.38
N LEU A 357 2.13 -27.38 -7.39
CA LEU A 357 1.03 -26.60 -7.93
C LEU A 357 1.09 -26.56 -9.47
N ASP A 358 -0.08 -26.35 -10.08
CA ASP A 358 -0.23 -26.16 -11.52
C ASP A 358 0.58 -24.94 -12.00
N ASP A 359 1.25 -25.09 -13.14
CA ASP A 359 2.12 -24.07 -13.73
C ASP A 359 1.36 -22.77 -14.09
N LYS A 360 0.04 -22.85 -14.32
CA LYS A 360 -0.81 -21.72 -14.67
C LYS A 360 -1.20 -20.85 -13.48
N ILE A 361 -0.98 -21.31 -12.24
CA ILE A 361 -1.32 -20.52 -11.06
C ILE A 361 -0.50 -19.23 -11.07
N VAL A 362 -1.21 -18.11 -11.02
CA VAL A 362 -0.63 -16.76 -10.94
C VAL A 362 -0.17 -16.49 -9.52
N VAL A 363 1.04 -15.97 -9.37
CA VAL A 363 1.68 -15.71 -8.09
C VAL A 363 1.75 -14.21 -7.84
N PHE A 364 1.35 -13.80 -6.65
CA PHE A 364 1.33 -12.43 -6.14
C PHE A 364 2.24 -12.33 -4.89
N PRO A 365 3.45 -11.74 -5.01
CA PRO A 365 4.44 -11.72 -3.95
C PRO A 365 4.22 -10.66 -2.88
N GLY A 366 4.93 -10.74 -1.76
CA GLY A 366 4.93 -9.71 -0.72
C GLY A 366 5.64 -8.41 -1.11
N HIS A 367 6.59 -8.49 -2.05
CA HIS A 367 7.39 -7.35 -2.51
C HIS A 367 7.66 -7.38 -4.02
N ASP A 368 7.81 -6.19 -4.62
CA ASP A 368 8.17 -5.99 -6.02
C ASP A 368 9.70 -5.81 -6.23
N TYR A 369 10.48 -6.84 -5.93
CA TYR A 369 11.92 -6.83 -6.26
C TYR A 369 12.25 -7.30 -7.67
N GLY A 370 11.30 -7.90 -8.37
CA GLY A 370 11.48 -8.42 -9.74
C GLY A 370 10.21 -8.46 -10.57
N GLY A 371 9.15 -7.76 -10.14
CA GLY A 371 7.81 -7.79 -10.72
C GLY A 371 6.73 -7.93 -9.65
N ASP A 372 5.54 -7.40 -9.94
CA ASP A 372 4.35 -7.43 -9.10
C ASP A 372 3.51 -8.72 -9.26
N TRP A 373 3.83 -9.56 -10.25
CA TRP A 373 3.27 -10.90 -10.42
C TRP A 373 4.18 -11.83 -11.24
N THR A 374 3.96 -13.14 -11.09
CA THR A 374 4.57 -14.21 -11.92
C THR A 374 3.64 -15.41 -12.00
N THR A 375 4.12 -16.58 -12.43
CA THR A 375 3.38 -17.85 -12.35
C THR A 375 4.27 -18.95 -11.80
N ILE A 376 3.68 -20.01 -11.25
CA ILE A 376 4.41 -21.21 -10.82
C ILE A 376 5.28 -21.76 -11.98
N GLY A 377 4.75 -21.79 -13.21
CA GLY A 377 5.48 -22.27 -14.38
C GLY A 377 6.67 -21.38 -14.76
N ILE A 378 6.53 -20.04 -14.69
CA ILE A 378 7.64 -19.11 -14.94
C ILE A 378 8.76 -19.33 -13.92
N GLU A 379 8.43 -19.42 -12.63
CA GLU A 379 9.43 -19.56 -11.57
C GLU A 379 10.07 -20.96 -11.55
N LYS A 380 9.37 -22.00 -12.04
CA LYS A 380 9.97 -23.31 -12.35
C LYS A 380 10.99 -23.21 -13.48
N ARG A 381 10.68 -22.52 -14.59
CA ARG A 381 11.60 -22.33 -15.72
C ARG A 381 12.84 -21.53 -15.33
N LYS A 382 12.69 -20.53 -14.47
CA LYS A 382 13.81 -19.77 -13.88
C LYS A 382 14.63 -20.58 -12.87
N GLY A 383 14.18 -21.76 -12.45
CA GLY A 383 14.86 -22.61 -11.49
C GLY A 383 14.71 -22.16 -10.03
N ILE A 384 13.82 -21.20 -9.75
CA ILE A 384 13.48 -20.77 -8.39
C ILE A 384 12.64 -21.86 -7.70
N ILE A 385 11.66 -22.40 -8.42
CA ILE A 385 10.86 -23.55 -7.99
C ILE A 385 11.42 -24.83 -8.62
N GLY A 386 11.61 -25.87 -7.81
CA GLY A 386 12.00 -27.20 -8.30
C GLY A 386 13.45 -27.59 -8.00
N LYS A 387 14.00 -28.53 -8.77
CA LYS A 387 15.38 -29.01 -8.57
C LYS A 387 16.33 -27.97 -9.15
N THR A 388 17.22 -27.41 -8.34
CA THR A 388 18.45 -26.79 -8.86
C THR A 388 19.08 -27.78 -9.82
N LYS A 389 19.18 -27.43 -11.12
CA LYS A 389 20.01 -28.19 -12.04
C LYS A 389 21.40 -28.23 -11.40
N ARG A 390 21.86 -29.41 -10.98
CA ARG A 390 23.30 -29.62 -10.79
C ARG A 390 23.89 -29.27 -12.15
N LYS A 391 24.71 -28.22 -12.23
CA LYS A 391 25.57 -28.01 -13.39
C LYS A 391 26.32 -29.34 -13.57
N GLN A 392 26.07 -30.01 -14.69
CA GLN A 392 26.91 -31.12 -15.15
C GLN A 392 28.24 -30.53 -15.62
#